data_AF-A0A4Q3W0J2-F1
#
_entry.id   AF-A0A4Q3W0J2-F1
#
_cell.length_a   1.000
_cell.length_b   1.000
_cell.length_c   1.000
_cell.angle_alpha   90.00
_cell.angle_beta   90.00
_cell.angle_gamma   90.00
#
_symmetry.space_group_name_H-M   'P 1'
#
loop_
_entity.id
_entity.type
_entity.pdbx_description
1 polymer ?
#
loop_
_entity_poly.entity_id
_entity_poly.type
_entity_poly.pdbx_seq_one_letter_code
_entity_poly.pdbx_strand_id
1 'polypeptide(L)'
;VVEGIVDAIFFNGGQVCCAGSRLLAQESIAENLYGRLRRRMETLRVGDPLDKGIDVGAIVSPEQLARIGALVERGKEEGAEAFQVACPREGWYFPPTLLTGVGPADTVARTEIFGPVLVAMTYKTPAEAVALANDTEYGLAASVWCRDIGMAFEIASGIKAGTVWVNGTNEFDAAAGFGGVRESGFGREGGREGLTEYVRFPNVLMPEIKTSYHPSSSSPLDTTHKLYIGGKQVRPDSGYSFTVDGVDYAGANRKDVRNAVEAARNAQPAWEKLGGPGRAQVLYYLAENLSAEFGEGPWIEDLFEAAAMADKFEGRVHEVLGRKLVYARPEALGVIGVVSLNGNPLRGLLRSFAPALAMGCTVVVLAPEDDPSAAVRLYRIVEASDVPAGVLNLLTGPRADTLPSLADHEAVDGLWLFGTDAADAERRSAGNLKRVWSHPDMGFAMDAALRAATQVKNVWVPFGA
;
A
#
# COMPACT_ATOMS: atom_id res chain seq x y z
N VAL A 1 -11.42 -23.18 -13.82
CA VAL A 1 -10.14 -23.26 -13.08
C VAL A 1 -9.00 -23.65 -14.02
N VAL A 2 -8.89 -24.91 -14.49
CA VAL A 2 -7.76 -25.35 -15.34
C VAL A 2 -7.55 -24.46 -16.58
N GLU A 3 -8.59 -24.26 -17.41
CA GLU A 3 -8.48 -23.36 -18.58
C GLU A 3 -8.08 -21.95 -18.18
N GLY A 4 -8.70 -21.39 -17.14
CA GLY A 4 -8.35 -20.06 -16.64
C GLY A 4 -6.89 -19.94 -16.19
N ILE A 5 -6.32 -20.98 -15.56
CA ILE A 5 -4.89 -20.99 -15.18
C ILE A 5 -4.01 -21.03 -16.43
N VAL A 6 -4.35 -21.88 -17.40
CA VAL A 6 -3.61 -21.99 -18.67
C VAL A 6 -3.62 -20.66 -19.42
N ASP A 7 -4.79 -20.04 -19.55
CA ASP A 7 -4.96 -18.72 -20.16
C ASP A 7 -4.26 -17.62 -19.36
N ALA A 8 -4.13 -17.75 -18.04
CA ALA A 8 -3.47 -16.75 -17.20
C ALA A 8 -1.96 -16.67 -17.42
N ILE A 9 -1.30 -17.81 -17.67
CA ILE A 9 0.17 -17.89 -17.71
C ILE A 9 0.73 -18.10 -19.11
N PHE A 10 0.01 -18.78 -20.00
CA PHE A 10 0.52 -19.07 -21.34
C PHE A 10 0.06 -18.04 -22.38
N PHE A 11 -0.93 -17.20 -22.05
CA PHE A 11 -1.22 -15.99 -22.82
C PHE A 11 0.03 -15.10 -22.92
N ASN A 12 0.32 -14.63 -24.14
CA ASN A 12 1.55 -13.88 -24.48
C ASN A 12 2.84 -14.55 -23.96
N GLY A 13 2.86 -15.88 -23.84
CA GLY A 13 4.02 -16.61 -23.32
C GLY A 13 4.44 -16.20 -21.90
N GLY A 14 3.50 -15.75 -21.06
CA GLY A 14 3.75 -15.32 -19.68
C GLY A 14 4.52 -14.00 -19.55
N GLN A 15 4.62 -13.24 -20.64
CA GLN A 15 5.30 -11.94 -20.71
C GLN A 15 4.29 -10.80 -20.52
N VAL A 16 3.49 -10.89 -19.45
CA VAL A 16 2.46 -9.91 -19.10
C VAL A 16 2.49 -9.64 -17.61
N CYS A 17 2.27 -8.38 -17.21
CA CYS A 17 2.35 -7.94 -15.82
C CYS A 17 1.35 -8.65 -14.89
N CYS A 18 0.23 -9.15 -15.42
CA CYS A 18 -0.79 -9.87 -14.66
C CYS A 18 -0.75 -11.39 -14.82
N ALA A 19 0.38 -11.94 -15.30
CA ALA A 19 0.48 -13.38 -15.56
C ALA A 19 0.16 -14.20 -14.30
N GLY A 20 -0.57 -15.30 -14.46
CA GLY A 20 -0.90 -16.24 -13.39
C GLY A 20 0.28 -17.09 -12.89
N SER A 21 1.49 -16.53 -12.85
CA SER A 21 2.77 -17.23 -12.72
C SER A 21 2.96 -17.94 -11.38
N ARG A 22 2.20 -17.55 -10.35
CA ARG A 22 2.22 -18.18 -9.02
C ARG A 22 0.83 -18.77 -8.72
N LEU A 23 0.76 -20.10 -8.72
CA LEU A 23 -0.44 -20.85 -8.36
C LEU A 23 -0.39 -21.26 -6.88
N LEU A 24 -1.37 -20.81 -6.11
CA LEU A 24 -1.65 -21.32 -4.77
C LEU A 24 -2.83 -22.29 -4.85
N ALA A 25 -2.59 -23.58 -4.59
CA ALA A 25 -3.61 -24.62 -4.64
C ALA A 25 -3.91 -25.19 -3.24
N GLN A 26 -5.18 -25.37 -2.89
CA GLN A 26 -5.53 -25.99 -1.61
C GLN A 26 -5.06 -27.47 -1.61
N GLU A 27 -4.41 -27.91 -0.53
CA GLU A 27 -3.75 -29.23 -0.46
C GLU A 27 -4.67 -30.39 -0.87
N SER A 28 -5.95 -30.31 -0.52
CA SER A 28 -6.95 -31.36 -0.79
C SER A 28 -7.25 -31.56 -2.28
N ILE A 29 -6.94 -30.59 -3.14
CA ILE A 29 -7.18 -30.65 -4.59
C ILE A 29 -5.91 -30.54 -5.42
N ALA A 30 -4.75 -30.25 -4.82
CA ALA A 30 -3.52 -29.89 -5.51
C ALA A 30 -3.10 -30.97 -6.53
N GLU A 31 -2.96 -32.22 -6.11
CA GLU A 31 -2.56 -33.32 -6.99
C GLU A 31 -3.53 -33.55 -8.16
N ASN A 32 -4.84 -33.47 -7.89
CA ASN A 32 -5.85 -33.62 -8.95
C ASN A 32 -5.79 -32.45 -9.94
N LEU A 33 -5.56 -31.24 -9.44
CA LEU A 33 -5.42 -30.03 -10.25
C LEU A 33 -4.17 -30.10 -11.12
N TYR A 34 -3.01 -30.44 -10.55
CA TYR A 34 -1.75 -30.58 -11.28
C TYR A 34 -1.85 -31.64 -12.37
N GLY A 35 -2.45 -32.80 -12.08
CA GLY A 35 -2.66 -33.85 -13.09
C GLY A 35 -3.60 -33.44 -14.23
N ARG A 36 -4.56 -32.53 -14.00
CA ARG A 36 -5.38 -31.93 -15.07
C ARG A 36 -4.64 -30.85 -15.84
N LEU A 37 -3.84 -30.03 -15.15
CA LEU A 37 -3.01 -28.99 -15.77
C LEU A 37 -1.99 -29.61 -16.71
N ARG A 38 -1.24 -30.64 -16.28
CA ARG A 38 -0.26 -31.34 -17.14
C ARG A 38 -0.91 -31.83 -18.44
N ARG A 39 -2.05 -32.52 -18.34
CA ARG A 39 -2.82 -32.99 -19.52
C ARG A 39 -3.28 -31.86 -20.44
N ARG A 40 -3.70 -30.72 -19.87
CA ARG A 40 -4.11 -29.56 -20.66
C ARG A 40 -2.91 -28.85 -21.31
N MET A 41 -1.78 -28.80 -20.62
CA MET A 41 -0.54 -28.23 -21.15
C MET A 41 -0.03 -29.04 -22.35
N GLU A 42 -0.17 -30.36 -22.36
CA GLU A 42 0.23 -31.23 -23.48
C GLU A 42 -0.49 -30.89 -24.80
N THR A 43 -1.63 -30.20 -24.75
CA THR A 43 -2.35 -29.76 -25.95
C THR A 43 -1.91 -28.38 -26.45
N LEU A 44 -1.00 -27.69 -25.77
CA LEU A 44 -0.48 -26.39 -26.19
C LEU A 44 0.48 -26.56 -27.36
N ARG A 45 0.27 -25.76 -28.40
CA ARG A 45 1.10 -25.68 -29.59
C ARG A 45 2.07 -24.51 -29.45
N VAL A 46 3.36 -24.81 -29.46
CA VAL A 46 4.45 -23.82 -29.41
C VAL A 46 5.05 -23.68 -30.81
N GLY A 47 5.15 -22.46 -31.33
CA GLY A 47 5.63 -22.27 -32.70
C GLY A 47 5.54 -20.84 -33.24
N ASP A 48 5.50 -20.71 -34.56
CA ASP A 48 5.48 -19.42 -35.26
C ASP A 48 4.31 -18.53 -34.80
N PRO A 49 4.57 -17.34 -34.22
CA PRO A 49 3.51 -16.46 -33.72
C PRO A 49 2.60 -15.90 -34.84
N LEU A 50 2.96 -16.03 -36.11
CA LEU A 50 2.09 -15.65 -37.24
C LEU A 50 1.04 -16.73 -37.58
N ASP A 51 1.25 -17.97 -37.13
CA ASP A 51 0.27 -19.03 -37.28
C ASP A 51 -0.81 -18.93 -36.19
N LYS A 52 -2.06 -18.71 -36.62
CA LYS A 52 -3.23 -18.61 -35.73
C LYS A 52 -3.54 -19.92 -34.97
N GLY A 53 -2.92 -21.02 -35.37
CA GLY A 53 -2.94 -22.29 -34.68
C GLY A 53 -1.90 -22.41 -33.57
N ILE A 54 -1.11 -21.40 -33.28
CA ILE A 54 -0.13 -21.45 -32.18
C ILE A 54 -0.69 -20.82 -30.92
N ASP A 55 -0.48 -21.49 -29.80
CA ASP A 55 -0.94 -21.05 -28.48
C ASP A 55 0.17 -20.26 -27.75
N VAL A 56 1.45 -20.64 -27.95
CA VAL A 56 2.61 -19.98 -27.32
C VAL A 56 3.67 -19.65 -28.37
N GLY A 57 3.96 -18.37 -28.53
CA GLY A 57 4.95 -17.86 -29.49
C GLY A 57 6.39 -17.85 -28.96
N ALA A 58 7.26 -17.15 -29.70
CA ALA A 58 8.63 -16.91 -29.29
C ALA A 58 8.73 -15.95 -28.09
N ILE A 59 9.75 -16.16 -27.27
CA ILE A 59 10.20 -15.23 -26.24
C ILE A 59 10.82 -14.00 -26.93
N VAL A 60 10.56 -12.83 -26.36
CA VAL A 60 10.90 -11.53 -26.96
C VAL A 60 12.38 -11.34 -27.29
N SER A 61 13.30 -11.95 -26.52
CA SER A 61 14.74 -11.79 -26.70
C SER A 61 15.54 -13.02 -26.20
N PRO A 62 16.77 -13.23 -26.69
CA PRO A 62 17.62 -14.33 -26.23
C PRO A 62 18.09 -14.14 -24.79
N GLU A 63 18.26 -12.89 -24.32
CA GLU A 63 18.58 -12.59 -22.92
C GLU A 63 17.42 -13.02 -22.01
N GLN A 64 16.19 -12.73 -22.40
CA GLN A 64 15.00 -13.15 -21.65
C GLN A 64 14.86 -14.67 -21.65
N LEU A 65 15.09 -15.33 -22.80
CA LEU A 65 15.11 -16.79 -22.90
C LEU A 65 16.13 -17.42 -21.95
N ALA A 66 17.36 -16.88 -21.93
CA ALA A 66 18.42 -17.34 -21.03
C ALA A 66 18.06 -17.12 -19.55
N ARG A 67 17.46 -15.98 -19.22
CA ARG A 67 16.99 -15.66 -17.86
C ARG A 67 15.92 -16.64 -17.38
N ILE A 68 14.91 -16.93 -18.20
CA ILE A 68 13.86 -17.90 -17.88
C ILE A 68 14.49 -19.28 -17.63
N GLY A 69 15.39 -19.73 -18.52
CA GLY A 69 16.09 -21.00 -18.36
C GLY A 69 16.88 -21.08 -17.05
N ALA A 70 17.65 -20.03 -16.73
CA ALA A 70 18.43 -19.98 -15.50
C ALA A 70 17.56 -20.07 -14.23
N LEU A 71 16.41 -19.39 -14.21
CA LEU A 71 15.47 -19.45 -13.08
C LEU A 71 14.82 -20.83 -12.93
N VAL A 72 14.45 -21.47 -14.04
CA VAL A 72 13.89 -22.83 -14.02
C VAL A 72 14.91 -23.84 -13.51
N GLU A 73 16.17 -23.77 -13.97
CA GLU A 73 17.23 -24.63 -13.44
C GLU A 73 17.48 -24.37 -11.95
N ARG A 74 17.50 -23.11 -11.53
CA ARG A 74 17.62 -22.77 -10.12
C ARG A 74 16.50 -23.37 -9.27
N GLY A 75 15.25 -23.31 -9.74
CA GLY A 75 14.12 -23.95 -9.06
C GLY A 75 14.31 -25.46 -8.92
N LYS A 76 14.83 -26.14 -9.96
CA LYS A 76 15.13 -27.58 -9.89
C LYS A 76 16.23 -27.90 -8.88
N GLU A 77 17.29 -27.07 -8.82
CA GLU A 77 18.36 -27.20 -7.81
C GLU A 77 17.84 -27.05 -6.38
N GLU A 78 16.82 -26.21 -6.18
CA GLU A 78 16.14 -25.99 -4.90
C GLU A 78 15.12 -27.09 -4.56
N GLY A 79 14.89 -28.03 -5.48
CA GLY A 79 14.05 -29.21 -5.24
C GLY A 79 12.72 -29.21 -5.98
N ALA A 80 12.44 -28.21 -6.82
CA ALA A 80 11.21 -28.16 -7.61
C ALA A 80 11.19 -29.26 -8.69
N GLU A 81 10.04 -29.92 -8.84
CA GLU A 81 9.79 -30.84 -9.93
C GLU A 81 9.28 -30.09 -11.15
N ALA A 82 10.00 -30.21 -12.27
CA ALA A 82 9.61 -29.56 -13.52
C ALA A 82 8.88 -30.51 -14.47
N PHE A 83 7.70 -30.11 -14.92
CA PHE A 83 7.01 -30.69 -16.05
C PHE A 83 7.05 -29.71 -17.22
N GLN A 84 7.55 -30.16 -18.38
CA GLN A 84 7.68 -29.35 -19.59
C GLN A 84 7.07 -30.08 -20.78
N VAL A 85 6.39 -29.32 -21.64
CA VAL A 85 5.84 -29.85 -22.90
C VAL A 85 6.83 -29.66 -24.04
N ALA A 86 6.61 -30.35 -25.16
CA ALA A 86 7.48 -30.24 -26.31
C ALA A 86 7.47 -28.80 -26.88
N CYS A 87 8.65 -28.30 -27.27
CA CYS A 87 8.83 -27.03 -27.94
C CYS A 87 9.84 -27.15 -29.09
N PRO A 88 9.80 -26.25 -30.09
CA PRO A 88 10.83 -26.17 -31.12
C PRO A 88 12.22 -25.96 -30.51
N ARG A 89 13.24 -26.59 -31.10
CA ARG A 89 14.65 -26.47 -30.64
C ARG A 89 15.40 -25.28 -31.23
N GLU A 90 14.93 -24.78 -32.37
CA GLU A 90 15.51 -23.64 -33.07
C GLU A 90 14.62 -22.41 -32.91
N GLY A 91 15.24 -21.24 -32.76
CA GLY A 91 14.55 -19.98 -32.46
C GLY A 91 14.47 -19.71 -30.95
N TRP A 92 13.73 -18.68 -30.57
CA TRP A 92 13.62 -18.23 -29.19
C TRP A 92 12.38 -18.80 -28.51
N TYR A 93 12.25 -20.12 -28.47
CA TYR A 93 11.10 -20.77 -27.84
C TYR A 93 11.48 -21.35 -26.48
N PHE A 94 10.61 -21.14 -25.49
CA PHE A 94 10.74 -21.79 -24.19
C PHE A 94 9.53 -22.73 -23.97
N PRO A 95 9.74 -23.96 -23.49
CA PRO A 95 8.63 -24.88 -23.27
C PRO A 95 7.73 -24.38 -22.14
N PRO A 96 6.40 -24.39 -22.32
CA PRO A 96 5.44 -24.26 -21.22
C PRO A 96 5.83 -25.19 -20.06
N THR A 97 6.10 -24.59 -18.91
CA THR A 97 6.71 -25.28 -17.75
C THR A 97 5.79 -25.16 -16.54
N LEU A 98 5.61 -26.25 -15.81
CA LEU A 98 4.97 -26.29 -14.49
C LEU A 98 6.01 -26.76 -13.47
N LEU A 99 6.30 -25.93 -12.47
CA LEU A 99 7.13 -26.26 -11.32
C LEU A 99 6.24 -26.61 -10.13
N THR A 100 6.33 -27.83 -9.62
CA THR A 100 5.62 -28.31 -8.42
C THR A 100 6.60 -28.62 -7.28
N GLY A 101 6.10 -28.75 -6.06
CA GLY A 101 6.95 -29.02 -4.88
C GLY A 101 7.75 -27.80 -4.43
N VAL A 102 7.36 -26.59 -4.86
CA VAL A 102 8.06 -25.35 -4.56
C VAL A 102 7.72 -24.88 -3.13
N GLY A 103 8.75 -24.54 -2.37
CA GLY A 103 8.65 -23.91 -1.07
C GLY A 103 8.45 -22.39 -1.15
N PRO A 104 7.80 -21.74 -0.17
CA PRO A 104 7.58 -20.29 -0.18
C PRO A 104 8.86 -19.45 -0.21
N ALA A 105 9.98 -19.99 0.27
CA ALA A 105 11.27 -19.32 0.31
C ALA A 105 12.13 -19.53 -0.96
N ASP A 106 11.69 -20.39 -1.87
CA ASP A 106 12.46 -20.74 -3.08
C ASP A 106 12.55 -19.54 -4.02
N THR A 107 13.61 -19.49 -4.82
CA THR A 107 13.89 -18.37 -5.73
C THR A 107 12.74 -18.17 -6.71
N VAL A 108 12.21 -19.25 -7.28
CA VAL A 108 11.10 -19.22 -8.25
C VAL A 108 9.76 -18.80 -7.63
N ALA A 109 9.59 -18.91 -6.31
CA ALA A 109 8.39 -18.43 -5.62
C ALA A 109 8.42 -16.92 -5.38
N ARG A 110 9.61 -16.30 -5.30
CA ARG A 110 9.79 -14.89 -4.94
C ARG A 110 10.16 -14.01 -6.13
N THR A 111 10.96 -14.53 -7.06
CA THR A 111 11.48 -13.81 -8.22
C THR A 111 10.58 -13.99 -9.43
N GLU A 112 10.27 -12.88 -10.12
CA GLU A 112 9.41 -12.91 -11.29
C GLU A 112 10.11 -13.54 -12.50
N ILE A 113 9.54 -14.61 -13.05
CA ILE A 113 10.15 -15.37 -14.15
C ILE A 113 9.96 -14.69 -15.51
N PHE A 114 8.81 -14.05 -15.76
CA PHE A 114 8.45 -13.44 -17.06
C PHE A 114 8.67 -14.38 -18.25
N GLY A 115 7.94 -15.49 -18.26
CA GLY A 115 7.99 -16.52 -19.29
C GLY A 115 6.86 -17.52 -19.08
N PRO A 116 6.73 -18.54 -19.95
CA PRO A 116 5.64 -19.51 -19.88
C PRO A 116 5.93 -20.54 -18.78
N VAL A 117 6.05 -20.09 -17.52
CA VAL A 117 6.43 -20.89 -16.36
C VAL A 117 5.43 -20.65 -15.22
N LEU A 118 4.74 -21.71 -14.83
CA LEU A 118 3.81 -21.73 -13.72
C LEU A 118 4.48 -22.35 -12.49
N VAL A 119 4.56 -21.58 -11.40
CA VAL A 119 5.13 -22.01 -10.12
C VAL A 119 3.98 -22.35 -9.18
N ALA A 120 3.91 -23.60 -8.72
CA ALA A 120 2.79 -24.08 -7.92
C ALA A 120 3.22 -24.42 -6.47
N MET A 121 2.53 -23.79 -5.52
CA MET A 121 2.63 -24.04 -4.09
C MET A 121 1.27 -24.46 -3.53
N THR A 122 1.28 -25.05 -2.34
CA THR A 122 0.04 -25.47 -1.66
C THR A 122 -0.24 -24.64 -0.40
N TYR A 123 -1.50 -24.64 0.02
CA TYR A 123 -1.93 -24.08 1.31
C TYR A 123 -3.02 -24.97 1.95
N LYS A 124 -3.21 -24.82 3.26
CA LYS A 124 -4.21 -25.56 4.05
C LYS A 124 -5.45 -24.71 4.30
N THR A 125 -5.25 -23.47 4.71
CA THR A 125 -6.34 -22.56 5.12
C THR A 125 -6.44 -21.31 4.23
N PRO A 126 -7.62 -20.68 4.10
CA PRO A 126 -7.76 -19.41 3.41
C PRO A 126 -6.83 -18.31 3.95
N ALA A 127 -6.64 -18.24 5.27
CA ALA A 127 -5.75 -17.28 5.89
C ALA A 127 -4.28 -17.50 5.49
N GLU A 128 -3.84 -18.75 5.39
CA GLU A 128 -2.51 -19.10 4.87
C GLU A 128 -2.38 -18.74 3.38
N ALA A 129 -3.41 -18.96 2.56
CA ALA A 129 -3.41 -18.55 1.17
C ALA A 129 -3.23 -17.03 1.01
N VAL A 130 -3.93 -16.24 1.83
CA VAL A 130 -3.76 -14.76 1.84
C VAL A 130 -2.37 -14.37 2.30
N ALA A 131 -1.82 -15.03 3.33
CA ALA A 131 -0.46 -14.78 3.80
C ALA A 131 0.58 -15.06 2.71
N LEU A 132 0.50 -16.22 2.05
CA LEU A 132 1.38 -16.60 0.95
C LEU A 132 1.23 -15.68 -0.27
N ALA A 133 0.00 -15.30 -0.63
CA ALA A 133 -0.24 -14.38 -1.74
C ALA A 133 0.38 -12.99 -1.49
N ASN A 134 0.45 -12.57 -0.23
CA ASN A 134 0.97 -11.27 0.18
C ASN A 134 2.47 -11.29 0.52
N ASP A 135 3.13 -12.46 0.59
CA ASP A 135 4.57 -12.63 0.84
C ASP A 135 5.40 -12.33 -0.42
N THR A 136 5.31 -11.09 -0.87
CA THR A 136 6.04 -10.54 -2.01
C THR A 136 6.06 -9.02 -1.92
N GLU A 137 7.10 -8.40 -2.48
CA GLU A 137 7.22 -6.94 -2.58
C GLU A 137 6.20 -6.33 -3.57
N TYR A 138 5.56 -7.16 -4.40
CA TYR A 138 4.62 -6.73 -5.42
C TYR A 138 3.15 -6.75 -4.94
N GLY A 139 2.28 -6.18 -5.77
CA GLY A 139 0.83 -6.10 -5.52
C GLY A 139 0.06 -5.56 -6.72
N LEU A 140 0.14 -6.23 -7.87
CA LEU A 140 -0.52 -5.76 -9.10
C LEU A 140 -1.91 -6.36 -9.29
N ALA A 141 -1.97 -7.66 -9.59
CA ALA A 141 -3.20 -8.37 -9.87
C ALA A 141 -3.21 -9.76 -9.21
N ALA A 142 -4.41 -10.27 -8.89
CA ALA A 142 -4.60 -11.60 -8.36
C ALA A 142 -5.89 -12.25 -8.90
N SER A 143 -5.97 -13.58 -8.83
CA SER A 143 -7.14 -14.35 -9.23
C SER A 143 -7.54 -15.30 -8.11
N VAL A 144 -8.84 -15.32 -7.76
CA VAL A 144 -9.42 -16.18 -6.72
C VAL A 144 -10.46 -17.09 -7.36
N TRP A 145 -10.27 -18.39 -7.27
CA TRP A 145 -11.19 -19.39 -7.79
C TRP A 145 -11.90 -20.11 -6.65
N CYS A 146 -13.15 -19.73 -6.38
CA CYS A 146 -13.95 -20.32 -5.31
C CYS A 146 -15.44 -20.27 -5.68
N ARG A 147 -16.17 -21.36 -5.38
CA ARG A 147 -17.64 -21.41 -5.57
C ARG A 147 -18.39 -20.72 -4.44
N ASP A 148 -17.81 -20.69 -3.25
CA ASP A 148 -18.38 -19.99 -2.11
C ASP A 148 -18.06 -18.51 -2.23
N ILE A 149 -19.11 -17.70 -2.39
CA ILE A 149 -18.96 -16.26 -2.62
C ILE A 149 -18.40 -15.55 -1.37
N GLY A 150 -18.81 -15.93 -0.17
CA GLY A 150 -18.33 -15.30 1.07
C GLY A 150 -16.82 -15.46 1.21
N MET A 151 -16.34 -16.69 1.04
CA MET A 151 -14.92 -17.01 1.06
C MET A 151 -14.15 -16.33 -0.07
N ALA A 152 -14.72 -16.26 -1.28
CA ALA A 152 -14.09 -15.58 -2.41
C ALA A 152 -13.85 -14.08 -2.10
N PHE A 153 -14.84 -13.40 -1.52
CA PHE A 153 -14.72 -12.00 -1.13
C PHE A 153 -13.79 -11.79 0.05
N GLU A 154 -13.80 -12.69 1.04
CA GLU A 154 -12.87 -12.64 2.17
C GLU A 154 -11.41 -12.71 1.69
N ILE A 155 -11.09 -13.70 0.85
CA ILE A 155 -9.75 -13.85 0.26
C ILE A 155 -9.41 -12.66 -0.63
N ALA A 156 -10.32 -12.24 -1.53
CA ALA A 156 -10.07 -11.11 -2.43
C ALA A 156 -9.81 -9.79 -1.68
N SER A 157 -10.50 -9.58 -0.56
CA SER A 157 -10.29 -8.41 0.30
C SER A 157 -8.94 -8.49 1.03
N GLY A 158 -8.52 -9.69 1.45
CA GLY A 158 -7.26 -9.91 2.16
C GLY A 158 -6.00 -9.78 1.29
N ILE A 159 -6.10 -10.07 -0.01
CA ILE A 159 -4.97 -9.96 -0.94
C ILE A 159 -4.63 -8.48 -1.19
N LYS A 160 -3.36 -8.11 -1.04
CA LYS A 160 -2.83 -6.77 -1.30
C LYS A 160 -2.45 -6.65 -2.78
N ALA A 161 -3.45 -6.35 -3.61
CA ALA A 161 -3.30 -6.10 -5.03
C ALA A 161 -4.23 -4.96 -5.47
N GLY A 162 -3.90 -4.29 -6.57
CA GLY A 162 -4.78 -3.28 -7.15
C GLY A 162 -5.99 -3.86 -7.89
N THR A 163 -5.88 -5.09 -8.39
CA THR A 163 -6.99 -5.80 -9.04
C THR A 163 -7.09 -7.24 -8.55
N VAL A 164 -8.31 -7.71 -8.28
CA VAL A 164 -8.58 -9.12 -7.96
C VAL A 164 -9.75 -9.63 -8.80
N TRP A 165 -9.54 -10.71 -9.54
CA TRP A 165 -10.59 -11.37 -10.31
C TRP A 165 -11.15 -12.58 -9.57
N VAL A 166 -12.45 -12.57 -9.28
CA VAL A 166 -13.16 -13.72 -8.74
C VAL A 166 -13.66 -14.59 -9.90
N ASN A 167 -13.26 -15.87 -9.89
CA ASN A 167 -13.57 -16.89 -10.89
C ASN A 167 -13.26 -16.46 -12.33
N GLY A 168 -12.13 -15.77 -12.50
CA GLY A 168 -11.63 -15.30 -13.78
C GLY A 168 -10.22 -14.72 -13.63
N THR A 169 -9.63 -14.25 -14.72
CA THR A 169 -8.26 -13.71 -14.74
C THR A 169 -8.03 -12.93 -16.02
N ASN A 170 -7.10 -11.97 -16.01
CA ASN A 170 -6.71 -11.19 -17.18
C ASN A 170 -7.90 -10.49 -17.86
N GLU A 171 -8.86 -10.03 -17.08
CA GLU A 171 -10.02 -9.30 -17.57
C GLU A 171 -9.80 -7.80 -17.42
N PHE A 172 -10.04 -7.07 -18.50
CA PHE A 172 -9.81 -5.65 -18.61
C PHE A 172 -11.00 -4.97 -19.26
N ASP A 173 -11.31 -3.77 -18.80
CA ASP A 173 -12.34 -2.91 -19.36
C ASP A 173 -11.90 -1.45 -19.16
N ALA A 174 -12.15 -0.60 -20.15
CA ALA A 174 -11.76 0.80 -20.09
C ALA A 174 -12.42 1.56 -18.92
N ALA A 175 -13.56 1.08 -18.41
CA ALA A 175 -14.26 1.67 -17.28
C ALA A 175 -13.66 1.26 -15.91
N ALA A 176 -12.82 0.24 -15.86
CA ALA A 176 -12.24 -0.29 -14.63
C ALA A 176 -10.73 0.00 -14.54
N GLY A 177 -10.34 0.85 -13.59
CA GLY A 177 -8.94 1.20 -13.38
C GLY A 177 -8.03 -0.01 -13.09
N PHE A 178 -6.81 0.00 -13.60
CA PHE A 178 -5.79 -1.02 -13.33
C PHE A 178 -4.50 -0.34 -12.85
N GLY A 179 -3.82 -0.93 -11.87
CA GLY A 179 -2.56 -0.38 -11.37
C GLY A 179 -2.08 -1.10 -10.11
N GLY A 180 -0.81 -0.87 -9.76
CA GLY A 180 -0.14 -1.59 -8.67
C GLY A 180 -0.30 -0.96 -7.30
N VAL A 181 0.20 -1.69 -6.32
CA VAL A 181 0.55 -1.22 -4.97
C VAL A 181 1.95 -1.76 -4.63
N ARG A 182 2.58 -1.23 -3.57
CA ARG A 182 3.96 -1.58 -3.19
C ARG A 182 4.93 -1.36 -4.37
N GLU A 183 5.83 -2.30 -4.65
CA GLU A 183 6.80 -2.18 -5.75
C GLU A 183 6.21 -2.46 -7.14
N SER A 184 4.91 -2.78 -7.24
CA SER A 184 4.21 -2.76 -8.53
C SER A 184 3.87 -1.35 -9.01
N GLY A 185 4.28 -0.32 -8.27
CA GLY A 185 4.06 1.09 -8.58
C GLY A 185 2.77 1.64 -8.00
N PHE A 186 2.37 2.80 -8.49
CA PHE A 186 1.23 3.57 -8.01
C PHE A 186 0.48 4.25 -9.17
N GLY A 187 -0.70 4.79 -8.87
CA GLY A 187 -1.63 5.33 -9.86
C GLY A 187 -2.55 4.26 -10.44
N ARG A 188 -3.56 4.70 -11.20
CA ARG A 188 -4.49 3.82 -11.93
C ARG A 188 -4.61 4.28 -13.37
N GLU A 189 -4.73 3.34 -14.29
CA GLU A 189 -5.05 3.60 -15.69
C GLU A 189 -6.42 3.00 -16.02
N GLY A 190 -7.28 3.79 -16.67
CA GLY A 190 -8.68 3.41 -16.92
C GLY A 190 -9.64 3.83 -15.81
N GLY A 191 -10.93 3.79 -16.14
CA GLY A 191 -12.00 4.28 -15.28
C GLY A 191 -11.94 5.77 -15.00
N ARG A 192 -12.79 6.21 -14.07
CA ARG A 192 -12.78 7.62 -13.60
C ARG A 192 -11.65 7.86 -12.61
N GLU A 193 -11.16 6.79 -11.99
CA GLU A 193 -10.07 6.75 -11.04
C GLU A 193 -8.77 7.11 -11.74
N GLY A 194 -8.52 6.57 -12.94
CA GLY A 194 -7.31 6.93 -13.68
C GLY A 194 -7.30 8.36 -14.22
N LEU A 195 -8.48 8.98 -14.44
CA LEU A 195 -8.54 10.38 -14.88
C LEU A 195 -7.93 11.34 -13.85
N THR A 196 -7.97 11.00 -12.56
CA THR A 196 -7.42 11.90 -11.52
C THR A 196 -5.90 12.02 -11.59
N GLU A 197 -5.21 11.04 -12.18
CA GLU A 197 -3.76 11.07 -12.37
C GLU A 197 -3.33 12.08 -13.46
N TYR A 198 -4.25 12.47 -14.35
CA TYR A 198 -3.99 13.37 -15.48
C TYR A 198 -4.49 14.80 -15.27
N VAL A 199 -5.05 15.11 -14.10
CA VAL A 199 -5.60 16.45 -13.81
C VAL A 199 -5.03 17.01 -12.51
N ARG A 200 -4.96 18.34 -12.42
CA ARG A 200 -4.65 19.05 -11.17
C ARG A 200 -5.92 19.68 -10.64
N PHE A 201 -6.22 19.41 -9.37
CA PHE A 201 -7.33 20.04 -8.68
C PHE A 201 -6.90 21.38 -8.08
N PRO A 202 -7.80 22.36 -7.97
CA PRO A 202 -7.50 23.62 -7.30
C PRO A 202 -7.21 23.38 -5.81
N ASN A 203 -6.17 24.04 -5.30
CA ASN A 203 -5.80 24.00 -3.89
C ASN A 203 -6.69 24.95 -3.07
N VAL A 204 -7.06 24.53 -1.86
CA VAL A 204 -7.66 25.40 -0.85
C VAL A 204 -6.54 25.87 0.07
N LEU A 205 -6.04 27.08 -0.14
CA LEU A 205 -4.92 27.64 0.61
C LEU A 205 -5.29 27.87 2.08
N MET A 206 -4.43 27.45 3.00
CA MET A 206 -4.52 27.88 4.38
C MET A 206 -3.81 29.23 4.56
N PRO A 207 -4.37 30.15 5.37
CA PRO A 207 -3.66 31.38 5.71
C PRO A 207 -2.41 31.02 6.53
N GLU A 208 -1.25 31.47 6.05
CA GLU A 208 0.00 31.37 6.78
C GLU A 208 -0.06 32.33 7.98
N ILE A 209 0.08 31.79 9.19
CA ILE A 209 0.28 32.58 10.40
C ILE A 209 1.76 32.43 10.74
N LYS A 210 2.55 33.46 10.41
CA LYS A 210 3.98 33.49 10.73
C LYS A 210 4.17 33.54 12.24
N THR A 211 4.66 32.45 12.78
CA THR A 211 5.21 32.36 14.13
C THR A 211 6.66 32.84 14.09
N SER A 212 7.00 33.81 14.94
CA SER A 212 8.37 34.31 15.04
C SER A 212 9.16 33.40 15.99
N TYR A 213 10.00 32.53 15.41
CA TYR A 213 10.96 31.72 16.15
C TYR A 213 12.02 32.61 16.84
N HIS A 214 12.12 32.51 18.16
CA HIS A 214 13.20 33.15 18.91
C HIS A 214 13.91 32.12 19.82
N PRO A 215 15.14 31.69 19.45
CA PRO A 215 15.93 30.84 20.35
C PRO A 215 16.21 31.62 21.64
N SER A 216 15.89 31.03 22.78
CA SER A 216 16.08 31.64 24.10
C SER A 216 16.69 30.64 25.08
N SER A 217 17.13 31.13 26.25
CA SER A 217 17.74 30.30 27.29
C SER A 217 16.69 29.47 28.04
N SER A 218 17.06 28.27 28.47
CA SER A 218 16.18 27.34 29.18
C SER A 218 15.69 27.89 30.54
N SER A 219 14.49 27.47 30.92
CA SER A 219 13.89 27.71 32.23
C SER A 219 14.56 26.87 33.33
N PRO A 220 14.64 27.34 34.59
CA PRO A 220 15.10 26.53 35.72
C PRO A 220 14.12 25.43 36.17
N LEU A 221 12.90 25.41 35.61
CA LEU A 221 11.89 24.37 35.86
C LEU A 221 11.98 23.26 34.81
N ASP A 222 11.76 22.01 35.21
CA ASP A 222 11.64 20.90 34.24
C ASP A 222 10.35 21.03 33.43
N THR A 223 10.51 21.64 32.25
CA THR A 223 9.46 21.77 31.23
C THR A 223 9.82 20.98 29.97
N THR A 224 10.70 19.98 30.07
CA THR A 224 11.17 19.24 28.90
C THR A 224 10.10 18.29 28.38
N HIS A 225 9.60 18.60 27.18
CA HIS A 225 8.60 17.81 26.50
C HIS A 225 9.20 16.60 25.78
N LYS A 226 8.39 15.55 25.66
CA LYS A 226 8.77 14.22 25.16
C LYS A 226 8.14 13.98 23.79
N LEU A 227 8.59 12.91 23.12
CA LEU A 227 7.94 12.38 21.92
C LEU A 227 6.67 11.61 22.30
N TYR A 228 5.77 11.38 21.34
CA TYR A 228 4.62 10.47 21.50
C TYR A 228 4.74 9.28 20.55
N ILE A 229 4.99 8.10 21.09
CA ILE A 229 5.21 6.88 20.28
C ILE A 229 4.44 5.72 20.92
N GLY A 230 3.61 5.04 20.13
CA GLY A 230 2.92 3.84 20.59
C GLY A 230 1.98 4.09 21.77
N GLY A 231 1.26 5.21 21.75
CA GLY A 231 0.24 5.52 22.76
C GLY A 231 0.79 6.07 24.08
N LYS A 232 2.07 6.45 24.14
CA LYS A 232 2.71 6.96 25.37
C LYS A 232 3.80 7.98 25.08
N GLN A 233 4.10 8.79 26.09
CA GLN A 233 5.24 9.70 26.05
C GLN A 233 6.57 8.95 26.19
N VAL A 234 7.54 9.25 25.33
CA VAL A 234 8.87 8.60 25.35
C VAL A 234 10.00 9.62 25.25
N ARG A 235 11.10 9.35 25.95
CA ARG A 235 12.32 10.15 25.82
C ARG A 235 12.92 9.92 24.41
N PRO A 236 13.57 10.95 23.82
CA PRO A 236 14.31 10.74 22.58
C PRO A 236 15.46 9.78 22.85
N ASP A 237 15.71 8.86 21.92
CA ASP A 237 16.75 7.85 22.06
C ASP A 237 18.14 8.46 22.26
N SER A 238 18.41 9.60 21.60
CA SER A 238 19.65 10.37 21.72
C SER A 238 19.84 11.03 23.09
N GLY A 239 18.75 11.20 23.86
CA GLY A 239 18.71 12.07 25.04
C GLY A 239 18.78 13.58 24.72
N TYR A 240 18.82 13.96 23.45
CA TYR A 240 18.94 15.36 23.02
C TYR A 240 17.60 16.10 23.11
N SER A 241 17.66 17.36 23.52
CA SER A 241 16.55 18.32 23.47
C SER A 241 16.98 19.63 22.84
N PHE A 242 16.03 20.35 22.26
CA PHE A 242 16.23 21.69 21.69
C PHE A 242 15.21 22.66 22.30
N THR A 243 15.58 23.93 22.38
CA THR A 243 14.76 24.97 23.04
C THR A 243 14.06 25.84 22.00
N VAL A 244 12.75 26.01 22.14
CA VAL A 244 11.93 26.95 21.35
C VAL A 244 11.15 27.83 22.32
N ASP A 245 11.28 29.16 22.20
CA ASP A 245 10.62 30.15 23.05
C ASP A 245 10.73 29.87 24.56
N GLY A 246 11.87 29.31 24.98
CA GLY A 246 12.23 29.08 26.39
C GLY A 246 11.76 27.75 26.95
N VAL A 247 11.18 26.90 26.08
CA VAL A 247 10.68 25.57 26.41
C VAL A 247 11.51 24.51 25.70
N ASP A 248 11.89 23.46 26.42
CA ASP A 248 12.69 22.37 25.88
C ASP A 248 11.81 21.25 25.28
N TYR A 249 12.18 20.79 24.10
CA TYR A 249 11.50 19.73 23.35
C TYR A 249 12.48 18.61 23.00
N ALA A 250 12.03 17.37 23.07
CA ALA A 250 12.81 16.22 22.64
C ALA A 250 13.18 16.30 21.14
N GLY A 251 14.46 16.10 20.80
CA GLY A 251 14.89 16.01 19.41
C GLY A 251 14.97 14.55 18.96
N ALA A 252 14.01 14.13 18.16
CA ALA A 252 13.93 12.78 17.62
C ALA A 252 15.09 12.48 16.66
N ASN A 253 15.56 11.23 16.66
CA ASN A 253 16.58 10.73 15.74
C ASN A 253 16.04 9.58 14.86
N ARG A 254 16.93 8.97 14.07
CA ARG A 254 16.63 7.78 13.24
C ARG A 254 16.01 6.61 14.01
N LYS A 255 16.42 6.36 15.26
CA LYS A 255 15.89 5.27 16.08
C LYS A 255 14.48 5.59 16.59
N ASP A 256 14.20 6.84 16.93
CA ASP A 256 12.85 7.28 17.29
C ASP A 256 11.89 7.13 16.10
N VAL A 257 12.34 7.48 14.88
CA VAL A 257 11.58 7.24 13.64
C VAL A 257 11.27 5.74 13.47
N ARG A 258 12.26 4.87 13.65
CA ARG A 258 12.05 3.41 13.58
C ARG A 258 11.02 2.93 14.59
N ASN A 259 11.14 3.36 15.85
CA ASN A 259 10.21 2.97 16.92
C ASN A 259 8.77 3.44 16.61
N ALA A 260 8.63 4.65 16.04
CA ALA A 260 7.34 5.19 15.63
C ALA A 260 6.73 4.41 14.45
N VAL A 261 7.53 4.05 13.44
CA VAL A 261 7.06 3.24 12.30
C VAL A 261 6.69 1.83 12.75
N GLU A 262 7.44 1.21 13.66
CA GLU A 262 7.10 -0.09 14.24
C GLU A 262 5.76 -0.03 14.98
N ALA A 263 5.55 1.01 15.80
CA ALA A 263 4.29 1.23 16.50
C ALA A 263 3.11 1.43 15.52
N ALA A 264 3.30 2.23 14.47
CA ALA A 264 2.31 2.47 13.43
C ALA A 264 1.95 1.17 12.68
N ARG A 265 2.95 0.42 12.23
CA ARG A 265 2.75 -0.83 11.50
C ARG A 265 2.03 -1.88 12.35
N ASN A 266 2.35 -1.97 13.64
CA ASN A 266 1.66 -2.86 14.58
C ASN A 266 0.20 -2.48 14.82
N ALA A 267 -0.12 -1.17 14.81
CA ALA A 267 -1.48 -0.66 15.00
C ALA A 267 -2.35 -0.76 13.73
N GLN A 268 -1.73 -0.75 12.54
CA GLN A 268 -2.40 -0.69 11.24
C GLN A 268 -3.54 -1.72 11.07
N PRO A 269 -3.37 -3.03 11.35
CA PRO A 269 -4.43 -4.01 11.08
C PRO A 269 -5.67 -3.80 11.96
N ALA A 270 -5.49 -3.45 13.22
CA ALA A 270 -6.59 -3.20 14.15
C ALA A 270 -7.33 -1.91 13.78
N TRP A 271 -6.59 -0.87 13.37
CA TRP A 271 -7.16 0.40 12.93
C TRP A 271 -7.96 0.30 11.63
N GLU A 272 -7.47 -0.46 10.65
CA GLU A 272 -8.23 -0.78 9.43
C GLU A 272 -9.52 -1.55 9.77
N LYS A 273 -9.41 -2.57 10.65
CA LYS A 273 -10.52 -3.44 11.04
C LYS A 273 -11.62 -2.72 11.82
N LEU A 274 -11.31 -1.62 12.50
CA LEU A 274 -12.30 -0.80 13.20
C LEU A 274 -13.39 -0.25 12.25
N GLY A 275 -13.07 -0.12 10.95
CA GLY A 275 -14.00 0.33 9.92
C GLY A 275 -14.30 1.82 10.00
N GLY A 276 -14.94 2.36 8.96
CA GLY A 276 -15.26 3.79 8.86
C GLY A 276 -16.00 4.34 10.08
N PRO A 277 -17.11 3.72 10.53
CA PRO A 277 -17.89 4.22 11.66
C PRO A 277 -17.10 4.27 12.98
N GLY A 278 -16.30 3.24 13.26
CA GLY A 278 -15.50 3.22 14.49
C GLY A 278 -14.36 4.26 14.45
N ARG A 279 -13.74 4.48 13.28
CA ARG A 279 -12.75 5.55 13.11
C ARG A 279 -13.37 6.95 13.21
N ALA A 280 -14.57 7.14 12.65
CA ALA A 280 -15.33 8.39 12.78
C ALA A 280 -15.53 8.74 14.26
N GLN A 281 -15.97 7.77 15.07
CA GLN A 281 -16.19 7.97 16.50
C GLN A 281 -14.93 8.43 17.24
N VAL A 282 -13.78 7.80 16.98
CA VAL A 282 -12.50 8.18 17.59
C VAL A 282 -12.10 9.60 17.19
N LEU A 283 -12.29 9.98 15.92
CA LEU A 283 -11.98 11.34 15.45
C LEU A 283 -12.94 12.40 16.02
N TYR A 284 -14.23 12.06 16.23
CA TYR A 284 -15.17 12.92 16.92
C TYR A 284 -14.75 13.15 18.39
N TYR A 285 -14.39 12.09 19.12
CA TYR A 285 -13.88 12.24 20.49
C TYR A 285 -12.62 13.09 20.56
N LEU A 286 -11.70 12.90 19.61
CA LEU A 286 -10.51 13.73 19.51
C LEU A 286 -10.88 15.21 19.32
N ALA A 287 -11.84 15.52 18.45
CA ALA A 287 -12.29 16.89 18.20
C ALA A 287 -12.96 17.53 19.44
N GLU A 288 -13.85 16.80 20.11
CA GLU A 288 -14.53 17.26 21.32
C GLU A 288 -13.55 17.54 22.45
N ASN A 289 -12.61 16.63 22.69
CA ASN A 289 -11.59 16.81 23.73
C ASN A 289 -10.60 17.92 23.39
N LEU A 290 -10.25 18.10 22.11
CA LEU A 290 -9.45 19.24 21.67
C LEU A 290 -10.19 20.55 21.87
N SER A 291 -11.50 20.58 21.65
CA SER A 291 -12.31 21.80 21.81
C SER A 291 -12.33 22.25 23.26
N ALA A 292 -12.37 21.30 24.20
CA ALA A 292 -12.29 21.58 25.62
C ALA A 292 -10.95 22.21 26.04
N GLU A 293 -9.82 21.81 25.44
CA GLU A 293 -8.49 22.36 25.76
C GLU A 293 -8.18 23.67 25.01
N PHE A 294 -8.44 23.70 23.70
CA PHE A 294 -7.99 24.77 22.81
C PHE A 294 -9.08 25.80 22.49
N GLY A 295 -10.31 25.61 22.97
CA GLY A 295 -11.47 26.40 22.59
C GLY A 295 -11.95 26.09 21.16
N GLU A 296 -13.01 26.75 20.70
CA GLU A 296 -13.46 26.59 19.32
C GLU A 296 -12.59 27.40 18.35
N GLY A 297 -12.34 26.85 17.16
CA GLY A 297 -11.62 27.55 16.10
C GLY A 297 -11.67 26.78 14.78
N PRO A 298 -11.16 27.36 13.67
CA PRO A 298 -11.30 26.77 12.33
C PRO A 298 -10.69 25.37 12.15
N TRP A 299 -9.82 24.94 13.07
CA TRP A 299 -9.24 23.61 13.06
C TRP A 299 -10.25 22.51 13.44
N ILE A 300 -11.30 22.85 14.19
CA ILE A 300 -12.31 21.88 14.61
C ILE A 300 -13.16 21.44 13.42
N GLU A 301 -13.43 22.37 12.49
CA GLU A 301 -14.15 22.10 11.25
C GLU A 301 -13.38 21.10 10.39
N ASP A 302 -12.05 21.27 10.26
CA ASP A 302 -11.20 20.35 9.49
C ASP A 302 -11.22 18.92 10.07
N LEU A 303 -11.20 18.79 11.41
CA LEU A 303 -11.21 17.50 12.08
C LEU A 303 -12.59 16.84 12.03
N PHE A 304 -13.67 17.61 12.20
CA PHE A 304 -15.04 17.11 12.02
C PHE A 304 -15.34 16.72 10.57
N GLU A 305 -14.81 17.45 9.59
CA GLU A 305 -14.91 17.07 8.18
C GLU A 305 -14.20 15.73 7.94
N ALA A 306 -12.97 15.56 8.44
CA ALA A 306 -12.25 14.28 8.35
C ALA A 306 -13.01 13.14 9.05
N ALA A 307 -13.54 13.38 10.26
CA ALA A 307 -14.35 12.41 10.99
C ALA A 307 -15.60 12.01 10.20
N ALA A 308 -16.31 12.98 9.62
CA ALA A 308 -17.50 12.75 8.81
C ALA A 308 -17.20 11.93 7.55
N MET A 309 -16.02 12.11 6.96
CA MET A 309 -15.60 11.40 5.75
C MET A 309 -15.11 9.97 5.99
N ALA A 310 -14.79 9.60 7.24
CA ALA A 310 -14.24 8.29 7.58
C ALA A 310 -15.10 7.09 7.12
N ASP A 311 -16.42 7.27 7.04
CA ASP A 311 -17.41 6.29 6.58
C ASP A 311 -18.21 6.74 5.34
N LYS A 312 -17.87 7.90 4.75
CA LYS A 312 -18.60 8.50 3.59
C LYS A 312 -17.73 8.66 2.35
N PHE A 313 -16.45 8.27 2.41
CA PHE A 313 -15.60 8.15 1.23
C PHE A 313 -15.84 6.81 0.54
N GLU A 314 -16.93 6.74 -0.23
CA GLU A 314 -17.42 5.51 -0.84
C GLU A 314 -16.62 5.10 -2.10
N GLY A 315 -16.63 3.79 -2.36
CA GLY A 315 -16.17 3.23 -3.63
C GLY A 315 -17.18 3.38 -4.75
N ARG A 316 -16.88 2.76 -5.89
CA ARG A 316 -17.75 2.75 -7.07
C ARG A 316 -18.01 1.33 -7.55
N VAL A 317 -19.09 1.18 -8.30
CA VAL A 317 -19.40 -0.03 -9.06
C VAL A 317 -19.28 0.31 -10.54
N HIS A 318 -18.45 -0.42 -11.27
CA HIS A 318 -18.35 -0.31 -12.71
C HIS A 318 -19.10 -1.46 -13.37
N GLU A 319 -19.96 -1.10 -14.31
CA GLU A 319 -20.50 -2.04 -15.30
C GLU A 319 -19.46 -2.21 -16.40
N VAL A 320 -19.07 -3.46 -16.66
CA VAL A 320 -18.03 -3.83 -17.62
C VAL A 320 -18.59 -4.76 -18.67
N LEU A 321 -17.90 -4.90 -19.79
CA LEU A 321 -18.27 -5.86 -20.81
C LEU A 321 -18.26 -7.29 -20.26
N GLY A 322 -19.31 -8.05 -20.57
CA GLY A 322 -19.49 -9.42 -20.12
C GLY A 322 -20.37 -9.53 -18.87
N ARG A 323 -20.39 -10.71 -18.26
CA ARG A 323 -21.27 -11.04 -17.12
C ARG A 323 -20.60 -10.77 -15.77
N LYS A 324 -20.09 -9.54 -15.60
CA LYS A 324 -19.37 -9.14 -14.39
C LYS A 324 -19.65 -7.70 -13.97
N LEU A 325 -19.40 -7.43 -12.69
CA LEU A 325 -19.29 -6.11 -12.11
C LEU A 325 -17.92 -5.94 -11.47
N VAL A 326 -17.44 -4.70 -11.40
CA VAL A 326 -16.20 -4.36 -10.71
C VAL A 326 -16.51 -3.45 -9.54
N TYR A 327 -16.18 -3.89 -8.34
CA TYR A 327 -16.21 -3.06 -7.14
C TYR A 327 -14.87 -2.35 -6.98
N ALA A 328 -14.85 -1.06 -7.26
CA ALA A 328 -13.70 -0.18 -7.04
C ALA A 328 -13.75 0.37 -5.61
N ARG A 329 -13.02 -0.28 -4.71
CA ARG A 329 -13.03 0.03 -3.28
C ARG A 329 -11.82 0.87 -2.89
N PRO A 330 -11.99 2.01 -2.20
CA PRO A 330 -10.88 2.67 -1.53
C PRO A 330 -10.44 1.83 -0.33
N GLU A 331 -9.16 1.47 -0.30
CA GLU A 331 -8.50 0.85 0.84
C GLU A 331 -7.45 1.81 1.41
N ALA A 332 -7.19 1.71 2.71
CA ALA A 332 -6.12 2.48 3.34
C ALA A 332 -4.79 2.23 2.61
N LEU A 333 -3.99 3.29 2.47
CA LEU A 333 -2.65 3.16 1.93
C LEU A 333 -1.75 2.35 2.88
N GLY A 334 -1.90 2.58 4.20
CA GLY A 334 -1.15 1.91 5.25
C GLY A 334 -0.50 2.91 6.21
N VAL A 335 0.82 2.78 6.44
CA VAL A 335 1.60 3.70 7.29
C VAL A 335 2.02 4.92 6.46
N ILE A 336 1.63 6.12 6.91
CA ILE A 336 1.97 7.38 6.25
C ILE A 336 2.93 8.19 7.15
N GLY A 337 4.09 8.56 6.59
CA GLY A 337 4.96 9.57 7.18
C GLY A 337 4.46 10.96 6.81
N VAL A 338 4.31 11.86 7.77
CA VAL A 338 3.78 13.21 7.55
C VAL A 338 4.79 14.24 8.04
N VAL A 339 5.20 15.16 7.18
CA VAL A 339 5.92 16.37 7.57
C VAL A 339 4.90 17.48 7.70
N SER A 340 4.54 17.83 8.94
CA SER A 340 3.61 18.92 9.22
C SER A 340 4.19 20.24 8.73
N LEU A 341 3.32 21.20 8.51
CA LEU A 341 3.71 22.53 8.11
C LEU A 341 4.25 23.37 9.29
N ASN A 342 5.18 24.29 9.01
CA ASN A 342 5.57 25.40 9.90
C ASN A 342 4.56 26.56 9.83
N GLY A 343 4.19 27.13 10.99
CA GLY A 343 3.11 28.13 11.10
C GLY A 343 1.71 27.53 11.23
N ASN A 344 0.81 28.24 11.93
CA ASN A 344 -0.54 27.74 12.30
C ASN A 344 -0.49 26.32 12.94
N PRO A 345 0.23 26.18 14.06
CA PRO A 345 0.78 24.91 14.54
C PRO A 345 -0.28 23.87 14.89
N LEU A 346 -1.47 24.26 15.34
CA LEU A 346 -2.55 23.32 15.62
C LEU A 346 -3.33 22.93 14.36
N ARG A 347 -3.81 23.91 13.59
CA ARG A 347 -4.63 23.65 12.40
C ARG A 347 -3.83 22.92 11.32
N GLY A 348 -2.61 23.39 11.04
CA GLY A 348 -1.71 22.78 10.07
C GLY A 348 -1.38 21.34 10.43
N LEU A 349 -1.08 21.09 11.71
CA LEU A 349 -0.82 19.76 12.23
C LEU A 349 -2.03 18.83 12.07
N LEU A 350 -3.21 19.21 12.55
CA LEU A 350 -4.41 18.37 12.47
C LEU A 350 -4.81 18.08 11.01
N ARG A 351 -4.84 19.12 10.16
CA ARG A 351 -5.20 18.96 8.74
C ARG A 351 -4.20 18.06 8.00
N SER A 352 -2.93 18.06 8.40
CA SER A 352 -1.87 17.25 7.77
C SER A 352 -2.03 15.75 7.98
N PHE A 353 -2.75 15.27 9.01
CA PHE A 353 -2.85 13.83 9.28
C PHE A 353 -4.28 13.32 9.48
N ALA A 354 -5.25 14.16 9.87
CA ALA A 354 -6.61 13.72 10.15
C ALA A 354 -7.28 12.97 8.97
N PRO A 355 -7.11 13.40 7.69
CA PRO A 355 -7.66 12.66 6.56
C PRO A 355 -7.05 11.25 6.41
N ALA A 356 -5.76 11.09 6.72
CA ALA A 356 -5.11 9.78 6.71
C ALA A 356 -5.71 8.85 7.77
N LEU A 357 -5.89 9.35 8.99
CA LEU A 357 -6.54 8.58 10.05
C LEU A 357 -7.97 8.18 9.68
N ALA A 358 -8.75 9.10 9.11
CA ALA A 358 -10.12 8.86 8.67
C ALA A 358 -10.21 7.71 7.65
N MET A 359 -9.24 7.63 6.74
CA MET A 359 -9.16 6.58 5.72
C MET A 359 -8.57 5.25 6.22
N GLY A 360 -8.19 5.17 7.49
CA GLY A 360 -7.66 3.94 8.10
C GLY A 360 -6.15 3.79 8.00
N CYS A 361 -5.42 4.85 7.66
CA CYS A 361 -3.97 4.88 7.76
C CYS A 361 -3.53 5.15 9.20
N THR A 362 -2.37 4.62 9.57
CA THR A 362 -1.63 5.04 10.77
C THR A 362 -0.55 6.03 10.37
N VAL A 363 -0.19 6.95 11.27
CA VAL A 363 0.65 8.09 10.91
C VAL A 363 1.85 8.26 11.84
N VAL A 364 2.98 8.63 11.24
CA VAL A 364 4.18 9.13 11.92
C VAL A 364 4.39 10.57 11.50
N VAL A 365 4.09 11.50 12.40
CA VAL A 365 4.06 12.93 12.10
C VAL A 365 5.30 13.59 12.67
N LEU A 366 6.09 14.24 11.80
CA LEU A 366 7.11 15.20 12.16
C LEU A 366 6.41 16.54 12.40
N ALA A 367 6.39 16.99 13.65
CA ALA A 367 5.77 18.23 14.08
C ALA A 367 6.42 19.46 13.43
N PRO A 368 5.77 20.65 13.49
CA PRO A 368 6.40 21.91 13.09
C PRO A 368 7.72 22.10 13.86
N GLU A 369 8.79 22.47 13.16
CA GLU A 369 10.11 22.68 13.80
C GLU A 369 10.18 24.03 14.50
N ASP A 370 9.46 25.01 13.97
CA ASP A 370 9.41 26.38 14.45
C ASP A 370 8.54 26.55 15.69
N ASP A 371 7.44 25.79 15.78
CA ASP A 371 6.56 25.74 16.95
C ASP A 371 5.99 24.33 17.20
N PRO A 372 6.71 23.48 17.96
CA PRO A 372 6.24 22.15 18.34
C PRO A 372 5.19 22.14 19.47
N SER A 373 4.79 23.31 20.01
CA SER A 373 3.95 23.39 21.21
C SER A 373 2.57 22.76 21.03
N ALA A 374 1.99 22.83 19.82
CA ALA A 374 0.70 22.22 19.52
C ALA A 374 0.76 20.68 19.54
N ALA A 375 1.82 20.08 18.99
CA ALA A 375 2.00 18.63 18.97
C ALA A 375 2.16 18.07 20.39
N VAL A 376 2.87 18.80 21.24
CA VAL A 376 3.01 18.45 22.65
C VAL A 376 1.74 18.70 23.45
N ARG A 377 0.90 19.69 23.15
CA ARG A 377 -0.39 19.74 23.86
C ARG A 377 -1.32 18.61 23.41
N LEU A 378 -1.26 18.24 22.13
CA LEU A 378 -2.07 17.19 21.52
C LEU A 378 -1.88 15.82 22.19
N TYR A 379 -0.65 15.38 22.49
CA TYR A 379 -0.44 14.01 23.02
C TYR A 379 -1.15 13.70 24.35
N ARG A 380 -1.49 14.71 25.18
CA ARG A 380 -2.25 14.54 26.44
C ARG A 380 -3.71 14.25 26.17
N ILE A 381 -4.21 14.82 25.08
CA ILE A 381 -5.60 14.73 24.65
C ILE A 381 -5.83 13.44 23.86
N VAL A 382 -4.84 13.03 23.07
CA VAL A 382 -4.86 11.76 22.33
C VAL A 382 -5.06 10.58 23.29
N GLU A 383 -4.38 10.57 24.44
CA GLU A 383 -4.58 9.56 25.50
C GLU A 383 -6.00 9.57 26.07
N ALA A 384 -6.68 10.73 26.11
CA ALA A 384 -8.05 10.86 26.59
C ALA A 384 -9.13 10.63 25.51
N SER A 385 -8.72 10.42 24.26
CA SER A 385 -9.63 10.37 23.09
C SER A 385 -9.75 8.97 22.47
N ASP A 386 -9.36 7.92 23.21
CA ASP A 386 -9.38 6.52 22.78
C ASP A 386 -8.67 6.25 21.44
N VAL A 387 -7.71 7.10 21.06
CA VAL A 387 -6.88 6.85 19.88
C VAL A 387 -5.99 5.64 20.17
N PRO A 388 -6.11 4.53 19.41
CA PRO A 388 -5.35 3.34 19.72
C PRO A 388 -3.84 3.57 19.65
N ALA A 389 -3.10 2.92 20.56
CA ALA A 389 -1.65 3.03 20.64
C ALA A 389 -0.99 2.75 19.28
N GLY A 390 -0.20 3.71 18.79
CA GLY A 390 0.52 3.62 17.52
C GLY A 390 -0.24 4.16 16.31
N VAL A 391 -1.54 4.47 16.41
CA VAL A 391 -2.31 5.06 15.30
C VAL A 391 -1.80 6.45 14.94
N LEU A 392 -1.49 7.26 15.95
CA LEU A 392 -0.85 8.56 15.83
C LEU A 392 0.47 8.55 16.61
N ASN A 393 1.58 8.86 15.93
CA ASN A 393 2.89 9.04 16.55
C ASN A 393 3.39 10.43 16.21
N LEU A 394 3.85 11.19 17.21
CA LEU A 394 4.28 12.58 17.08
C LEU A 394 5.76 12.68 17.45
N LEU A 395 6.56 13.14 16.49
CA LEU A 395 7.99 13.37 16.65
C LEU A 395 8.29 14.87 16.54
N THR A 396 9.09 15.37 17.46
CA THR A 396 9.63 16.74 17.44
C THR A 396 11.12 16.71 17.14
N GLY A 397 11.68 17.81 16.65
CA GLY A 397 13.12 17.94 16.36
C GLY A 397 13.41 18.22 14.89
N PRO A 398 14.70 18.37 14.55
CA PRO A 398 15.11 18.73 13.20
C PRO A 398 14.69 17.69 12.15
N ARG A 399 14.02 18.14 11.09
CA ARG A 399 13.65 17.38 9.89
C ARG A 399 14.88 16.84 9.19
N ALA A 400 16.00 17.56 9.23
CA ALA A 400 17.27 17.09 8.69
C ALA A 400 17.72 15.75 9.29
N ASP A 401 17.36 15.48 10.55
CA ASP A 401 17.75 14.25 11.27
C ASP A 401 16.72 13.12 11.12
N THR A 402 15.48 13.45 10.74
CA THR A 402 14.33 12.52 10.79
C THR A 402 13.72 12.23 9.43
N LEU A 403 13.55 13.22 8.54
CA LEU A 403 12.93 13.06 7.23
C LEU A 403 13.69 12.08 6.32
N PRO A 404 15.03 12.11 6.19
CA PRO A 404 15.74 11.12 5.38
C PRO A 404 15.47 9.69 5.86
N SER A 405 15.47 9.48 7.18
CA SER A 405 15.21 8.17 7.78
C SER A 405 13.79 7.70 7.55
N LEU A 406 12.81 8.61 7.55
CA LEU A 406 11.41 8.31 7.26
C LEU A 406 11.19 8.01 5.78
N ALA A 407 11.88 8.75 4.89
CA ALA A 407 11.78 8.58 3.44
C ALA A 407 12.43 7.29 2.93
N ASP A 408 13.55 6.88 3.53
CA ASP A 408 14.24 5.62 3.23
C ASP A 408 13.56 4.39 3.87
N HIS A 409 12.52 4.58 4.71
CA HIS A 409 11.98 3.48 5.50
C HIS A 409 11.09 2.55 4.66
N GLU A 410 11.48 1.28 4.56
CA GLU A 410 10.76 0.23 3.81
C GLU A 410 9.33 -0.01 4.30
N ALA A 411 9.12 0.06 5.61
CA ALA A 411 7.80 -0.11 6.22
C ALA A 411 6.92 1.18 6.22
N VAL A 412 7.21 2.18 5.39
CA VAL A 412 6.36 3.36 5.17
C VAL A 412 5.76 3.28 3.76
N ASP A 413 4.43 3.39 3.66
CA ASP A 413 3.68 3.19 2.41
C ASP A 413 3.44 4.51 1.64
N GLY A 414 3.51 5.65 2.35
CA GLY A 414 3.44 6.97 1.73
C GLY A 414 4.08 8.08 2.57
N LEU A 415 4.48 9.16 1.91
CA LEU A 415 5.02 10.37 2.53
C LEU A 415 4.20 11.59 2.13
N TRP A 416 3.78 12.37 3.11
CA TRP A 416 3.08 13.64 2.92
C TRP A 416 3.99 14.77 3.38
N LEU A 417 4.28 15.73 2.49
CA LEU A 417 5.19 16.84 2.77
C LEU A 417 4.49 18.17 2.58
N PHE A 418 4.38 18.94 3.66
CA PHE A 418 3.78 20.28 3.66
C PHE A 418 4.84 21.36 3.91
N GLY A 419 4.90 22.37 3.03
CA GLY A 419 5.82 23.51 3.17
C GLY A 419 7.31 23.12 3.22
N THR A 420 7.66 21.97 2.63
CA THR A 420 9.04 21.44 2.59
C THR A 420 9.35 21.01 1.16
N ASP A 421 10.60 21.22 0.71
CA ASP A 421 11.05 20.70 -0.58
C ASP A 421 10.99 19.15 -0.59
N ALA A 422 10.34 18.61 -1.61
CA ALA A 422 10.11 17.17 -1.75
C ALA A 422 11.20 16.46 -2.54
N ALA A 423 12.11 17.18 -3.23
CA ALA A 423 13.04 16.57 -4.19
C ALA A 423 13.92 15.45 -3.61
N ASP A 424 14.40 15.60 -2.37
CA ASP A 424 15.19 14.55 -1.71
C ASP A 424 14.31 13.37 -1.25
N ALA A 425 13.13 13.65 -0.71
CA ALA A 425 12.18 12.62 -0.29
C ALA A 425 11.67 11.79 -1.48
N GLU A 426 11.38 12.41 -2.62
CA GLU A 426 11.00 11.75 -3.88
C GLU A 426 12.12 10.82 -4.36
N ARG A 427 13.38 11.28 -4.37
CA ARG A 427 14.52 10.46 -4.74
C ARG A 427 14.67 9.23 -3.84
N ARG A 428 14.53 9.40 -2.53
CA ARG A 428 14.64 8.33 -1.53
C ARG A 428 13.48 7.34 -1.58
N SER A 429 12.28 7.83 -1.92
CA SER A 429 11.08 6.99 -2.05
C SER A 429 11.22 5.87 -3.10
N ALA A 430 12.15 6.03 -4.05
CA ALA A 430 12.43 5.04 -5.08
C ALA A 430 12.91 3.68 -4.54
N GLY A 431 13.36 3.58 -3.29
CA GLY A 431 13.75 2.31 -2.67
C GLY A 431 12.65 1.26 -2.67
N ASN A 432 11.43 1.65 -2.26
CA ASN A 432 10.26 0.76 -2.20
C ASN A 432 9.06 1.28 -3.02
N LEU A 433 9.29 2.32 -3.84
CA LEU A 433 8.29 3.01 -4.65
C LEU A 433 7.10 3.57 -3.85
N LYS A 434 7.29 3.92 -2.56
CA LYS A 434 6.24 4.56 -1.74
C LYS A 434 5.76 5.86 -2.38
N ARG A 435 4.46 6.16 -2.22
CA ARG A 435 3.85 7.37 -2.80
C ARG A 435 4.31 8.62 -2.06
N VAL A 436 4.76 9.63 -2.79
CA VAL A 436 5.06 10.96 -2.23
C VAL A 436 4.00 11.95 -2.67
N TRP A 437 3.38 12.62 -1.70
CA TRP A 437 2.39 13.66 -1.90
C TRP A 437 2.88 14.96 -1.27
N SER A 438 3.18 15.96 -2.09
CA SER A 438 3.82 17.20 -1.65
C SER A 438 2.96 18.43 -1.96
N HIS A 439 2.90 19.35 -1.01
CA HIS A 439 2.18 20.61 -1.09
C HIS A 439 3.06 21.75 -0.55
N PRO A 440 3.83 22.43 -1.41
CA PRO A 440 4.67 23.55 -0.98
C PRO A 440 3.83 24.75 -0.53
N ASP A 441 2.68 25.00 -1.18
CA ASP A 441 1.84 26.18 -0.96
C ASP A 441 0.66 25.95 0.00
N MET A 442 0.79 25.10 1.03
CA MET A 442 -0.15 25.15 2.17
C MET A 442 -1.62 24.82 1.88
N GLY A 443 -1.95 24.25 0.73
CA GLY A 443 -3.33 24.08 0.34
C GLY A 443 -3.62 22.79 -0.38
N PHE A 444 -4.64 22.08 0.10
CA PHE A 444 -5.23 20.91 -0.54
C PHE A 444 -6.70 20.82 -0.16
N ALA A 445 -7.53 20.32 -1.06
CA ALA A 445 -8.92 19.97 -0.74
C ALA A 445 -8.97 18.68 0.09
N MET A 446 -9.95 18.55 0.99
CA MET A 446 -10.14 17.33 1.79
C MET A 446 -10.18 16.08 0.91
N ASP A 447 -10.97 16.12 -0.16
CA ASP A 447 -11.09 15.03 -1.15
C ASP A 447 -9.75 14.63 -1.81
N ALA A 448 -8.82 15.57 -1.98
CA ALA A 448 -7.46 15.25 -2.45
C ALA A 448 -6.65 14.48 -1.39
N ALA A 449 -6.76 14.87 -0.11
CA ALA A 449 -6.11 14.17 0.99
C ALA A 449 -6.68 12.76 1.19
N LEU A 450 -8.00 12.59 1.07
CA LEU A 450 -8.65 11.27 1.17
C LEU A 450 -8.17 10.34 0.04
N ARG A 451 -8.02 10.84 -1.19
CA ARG A 451 -7.40 10.10 -2.31
C ARG A 451 -5.91 9.80 -2.08
N ALA A 452 -5.17 10.74 -1.50
CA ALA A 452 -3.76 10.54 -1.16
C ALA A 452 -3.59 9.47 -0.07
N ALA A 453 -4.58 9.30 0.80
CA ALA A 453 -4.59 8.34 1.89
C ALA A 453 -5.15 6.97 1.49
N THR A 454 -5.72 6.84 0.29
CA THR A 454 -6.35 5.61 -0.17
C THR A 454 -5.72 5.10 -1.45
N GLN A 455 -5.92 3.81 -1.70
CA GLN A 455 -5.63 3.15 -2.97
C GLN A 455 -6.88 2.42 -3.44
N VAL A 456 -7.13 2.40 -4.74
CA VAL A 456 -8.31 1.72 -5.29
C VAL A 456 -7.99 0.27 -5.57
N LYS A 457 -8.73 -0.64 -4.94
CA LYS A 457 -8.74 -2.06 -5.31
C LYS A 457 -9.99 -2.37 -6.14
N ASN A 458 -9.79 -2.94 -7.32
CA ASN A 458 -10.86 -3.39 -8.20
C ASN A 458 -11.11 -4.88 -8.03
N VAL A 459 -12.27 -5.24 -7.47
CA VAL A 459 -12.69 -6.63 -7.30
C VAL A 459 -13.72 -6.97 -8.36
N TRP A 460 -13.36 -7.85 -9.29
CA TRP A 460 -14.22 -8.29 -10.39
C TRP A 460 -15.01 -9.52 -9.96
N VAL A 461 -16.33 -9.48 -10.09
CA VAL A 461 -17.20 -10.57 -9.65
C VAL A 461 -18.18 -10.99 -10.74
N PRO A 462 -18.60 -12.26 -10.75
CA PRO A 462 -19.72 -12.71 -11.58
C PRO A 462 -20.99 -11.91 -11.26
N PHE A 463 -21.68 -11.43 -12.30
CA PHE A 463 -22.96 -10.74 -12.18
C PHE A 463 -23.89 -11.13 -13.35
N GLY A 464 -25.15 -11.40 -13.03
CA GLY A 464 -26.10 -12.05 -13.93
C GLY A 464 -27.04 -11.11 -14.70
N ALA A 465 -26.69 -9.84 -14.88
CA ALA A 465 -27.53 -8.88 -15.60
C ALA A 465 -27.66 -9.21 -17.10
#